data_AF-A0A970PA62-F1
#
_entry.id   AF-A0A970PA62-F1
#
_cell.length_a   1.000
_cell.length_b   1.000
_cell.length_c   1.000
_cell.angle_alpha   90.00
_cell.angle_beta   90.00
_cell.angle_gamma   90.00
#
_symmetry.space_group_name_H-M   'P 1'
#
loop_
_entity.id
_entity.type
_entity.pdbx_description
1 polymer ?
#
loop_
_entity_poly.entity_id
_entity_poly.type
_entity_poly.pdbx_seq_one_letter_code
_entity_poly.pdbx_strand_id
1 'polypeptide(L)'
;MRHGRGGSGASLFQIDLVQKMTVLAVTGLKLSALALIVSTGYILYAVYGGFLQNPPDPARVLQNLRIMGQIMAAAGTLGTICLVIVTYEEVAVAVVAGFVGLGYVLGFPLLVASQVGQGGQGAASTITYWAGMTGQAMVAIVGVRVLVEIVQYFREAPLRRARLAEVEGLEKPKKVSTRPPHRLSRCWEMPYCHDAIKEMCPAFKSRKNCWRIRQGCNCDPYLIESLLRKGIGPNVLSEKSSEYVRSDLLGGRDAGTERTRDCRNCPIFNEHQRQKFHVLNPLIIAGTIILLVLAYPVMRGLYVQFINILANLARQFALGTNVAVDDWIQRFDSPAVWAFFYVIVGLIVLSYILKLVEWAILVRKIL
;
A
#
# COMPACT_ATOMS: atom_id res chain seq x y z
N MET A 1 30.02 -20.91 -36.03
CA MET A 1 28.75 -20.44 -35.45
C MET A 1 29.01 -19.95 -34.03
N ARG A 2 28.95 -18.63 -33.79
CA ARG A 2 29.20 -18.00 -32.48
C ARG A 2 27.91 -17.98 -31.67
N HIS A 3 27.90 -18.62 -30.51
CA HIS A 3 26.82 -18.48 -29.52
C HIS A 3 26.92 -17.11 -28.83
N GLY A 4 25.91 -16.27 -29.04
CA GLY A 4 25.71 -15.04 -28.27
C GLY A 4 25.18 -15.36 -26.87
N ARG A 5 25.97 -15.06 -25.84
CA ARG A 5 25.50 -14.98 -24.45
C ARG A 5 24.64 -13.72 -24.30
N GLY A 6 23.32 -13.88 -24.41
CA GLY A 6 22.35 -12.82 -24.20
C GLY A 6 22.27 -12.39 -22.73
N GLY A 7 22.50 -11.10 -22.50
CA GLY A 7 22.37 -10.44 -21.20
C GLY A 7 20.94 -10.50 -20.67
N SER A 8 20.75 -11.23 -19.57
CA SER A 8 19.49 -11.37 -18.85
C SER A 8 19.56 -10.85 -17.41
N GLY A 9 20.64 -10.15 -17.05
CA GLY A 9 20.86 -9.64 -15.69
C GLY A 9 20.28 -8.25 -15.40
N ALA A 10 20.03 -7.41 -16.42
CA ALA A 10 19.67 -6.01 -16.21
C ALA A 10 18.17 -5.77 -15.96
N SER A 11 17.28 -6.62 -16.49
CA SER A 11 15.83 -6.37 -16.43
C SER A 11 15.20 -6.67 -15.07
N LEU A 12 15.71 -7.67 -14.33
CA LEU A 12 15.21 -7.99 -12.99
C LEU A 12 15.47 -6.89 -11.97
N PHE A 13 16.60 -6.19 -12.09
CA PHE A 13 16.98 -5.11 -11.17
C PHE A 13 16.11 -3.85 -11.36
N GLN A 14 15.73 -3.55 -12.60
CA GLN A 14 14.90 -2.37 -12.90
C GLN A 14 13.46 -2.50 -12.38
N ILE A 15 12.86 -3.70 -12.43
CA ILE A 15 11.48 -3.93 -11.99
C ILE A 15 11.35 -3.78 -10.46
N ASP A 16 12.34 -4.27 -9.70
CA ASP A 16 12.33 -4.18 -8.24
C ASP A 16 12.53 -2.73 -7.74
N LEU A 17 13.29 -1.91 -8.49
CA LEU A 17 13.54 -0.51 -8.12
C LEU A 17 12.29 0.36 -8.28
N VAL A 18 11.55 0.21 -9.38
CA VAL A 18 10.30 0.97 -9.61
C VAL A 18 9.25 0.59 -8.55
N GLN A 19 9.12 -0.70 -8.23
CA GLN A 19 8.17 -1.15 -7.22
C GLN A 19 8.53 -0.64 -5.81
N LYS A 20 9.82 -0.62 -5.45
CA LYS A 20 10.26 -0.04 -4.17
C LYS A 20 10.01 1.46 -4.12
N MET A 21 10.27 2.17 -5.21
CA MET A 21 9.99 3.60 -5.32
C MET A 21 8.51 3.93 -5.17
N THR A 22 7.61 3.17 -5.80
CA THR A 22 6.17 3.43 -5.68
C THR A 22 5.66 3.18 -4.26
N VAL A 23 6.11 2.11 -3.60
CA VAL A 23 5.76 1.86 -2.18
C VAL A 23 6.26 3.00 -1.29
N LEU A 24 7.51 3.45 -1.48
CA LEU A 24 8.08 4.56 -0.73
C LEU A 24 7.31 5.86 -1.00
N ALA A 25 6.95 6.14 -2.26
CA ALA A 25 6.19 7.32 -2.65
C ALA A 25 4.79 7.33 -2.04
N VAL A 26 4.10 6.18 -1.97
CA VAL A 26 2.79 6.11 -1.29
C VAL A 26 2.92 6.43 0.21
N THR A 27 3.96 5.90 0.87
CA THR A 27 4.20 6.24 2.28
C THR A 27 4.60 7.71 2.47
N GLY A 28 5.45 8.23 1.59
CA GLY A 28 5.88 9.62 1.59
C GLY A 28 4.73 10.58 1.35
N LEU A 29 3.81 10.26 0.43
CA LEU A 29 2.62 11.04 0.14
C LEU A 29 1.70 11.15 1.37
N LYS A 30 1.48 10.05 2.09
CA LYS A 30 0.64 10.06 3.31
C LYS A 30 1.25 10.92 4.42
N LEU A 31 2.56 10.76 4.66
CA LEU A 31 3.26 11.52 5.70
C LEU A 31 3.33 13.01 5.37
N SER A 32 3.64 13.35 4.11
CA SER A 32 3.68 14.73 3.65
C SER A 32 2.30 15.39 3.63
N ALA A 33 1.23 14.69 3.22
CA ALA A 33 -0.12 15.22 3.31
C ALA A 33 -0.53 15.51 4.75
N LEU A 34 -0.23 14.61 5.70
CA LEU A 34 -0.48 14.84 7.12
C LEU A 34 0.30 16.04 7.64
N ALA A 35 1.61 16.10 7.36
CA ALA A 35 2.46 17.20 7.79
C ALA A 35 1.98 18.54 7.23
N LEU A 36 1.58 18.58 5.95
CA LEU A 36 1.04 19.77 5.28
C LEU A 36 -0.25 20.24 5.96
N ILE A 37 -1.20 19.33 6.21
CA ILE A 37 -2.46 19.66 6.88
C ILE A 37 -2.21 20.22 8.28
N VAL A 38 -1.32 19.59 9.05
CA VAL A 38 -0.99 20.03 10.42
C VAL A 38 -0.30 21.39 10.40
N SER A 39 0.71 21.60 9.57
CA SER A 39 1.42 22.89 9.49
C SER A 39 0.50 24.02 9.01
N THR A 40 -0.35 23.74 8.04
CA THR A 40 -1.32 24.72 7.50
C THR A 40 -2.38 25.05 8.54
N GLY A 41 -2.94 24.03 9.21
CA GLY A 41 -3.89 24.21 10.31
C GLY A 41 -3.28 25.04 11.45
N TYR A 42 -2.02 24.80 11.80
CA TYR A 42 -1.31 25.59 12.81
C TYR A 42 -1.16 27.06 12.41
N ILE A 43 -0.77 27.34 11.17
CA ILE A 43 -0.63 28.71 10.67
C ILE A 43 -2.00 29.41 10.65
N LEU A 44 -3.04 28.73 10.17
CA LEU A 44 -4.39 29.29 10.17
C LEU A 44 -4.90 29.54 11.59
N TYR A 45 -4.60 28.65 12.55
CA TYR A 45 -4.90 28.87 13.95
C TYR A 45 -4.17 30.11 14.51
N ALA A 46 -2.91 30.33 14.14
CA ALA A 46 -2.18 31.54 14.53
C ALA A 46 -2.79 32.82 13.93
N VAL A 47 -3.20 32.76 12.66
CA VAL A 47 -3.83 33.87 11.92
C VAL A 47 -5.19 34.23 12.54
N TYR A 48 -6.11 33.27 12.64
CA TYR A 48 -7.47 33.52 13.12
C TYR A 48 -7.58 33.61 14.64
N GLY A 49 -6.60 33.08 15.38
CA GLY A 49 -6.53 33.20 16.84
C GLY A 49 -6.08 34.56 17.34
N GLY A 50 -5.75 35.52 16.45
CA GLY A 50 -5.32 36.86 16.82
C GLY A 50 -3.89 36.94 17.37
N PHE A 51 -3.16 35.83 17.36
CA PHE A 51 -1.78 35.76 17.87
C PHE A 51 -0.77 36.56 17.05
N LEU A 52 -1.17 37.04 15.86
CA LEU A 52 -0.36 37.94 15.03
C LEU A 52 -0.43 39.40 15.46
N GLN A 53 -1.52 39.82 16.13
CA GLN A 53 -1.72 41.23 16.50
C GLN A 53 -1.10 41.55 17.86
N ASN A 54 -1.34 40.70 18.85
CA ASN A 54 -0.84 40.86 20.22
C ASN A 54 -0.24 39.54 20.72
N PRO A 55 0.92 39.11 20.19
CA PRO A 55 1.56 37.90 20.64
C PRO A 55 2.01 38.05 22.10
N PRO A 56 1.67 37.10 23.00
CA PRO A 56 2.14 37.16 24.39
C PRO A 56 3.65 36.94 24.50
N ASP A 57 4.25 36.21 23.56
CA ASP A 57 5.70 36.08 23.39
C ASP A 57 6.03 36.15 21.88
N PRO A 58 6.43 37.32 21.35
CA PRO A 58 6.65 37.52 19.92
C PRO A 58 7.77 36.64 19.36
N ALA A 59 8.81 36.36 20.15
CA ALA A 59 9.96 35.58 19.71
C ALA A 59 9.57 34.10 19.51
N ARG A 60 8.85 33.53 20.48
CA ARG A 60 8.38 32.13 20.39
C ARG A 60 7.38 31.94 19.26
N VAL A 61 6.42 32.85 19.12
CA VAL A 61 5.41 32.80 18.05
C VAL A 61 6.10 32.84 16.68
N LEU A 62 7.04 33.75 16.47
CA LEU A 62 7.77 33.88 15.21
C LEU A 62 8.61 32.63 14.90
N GLN A 63 9.31 32.08 15.90
CA GLN A 63 10.10 30.85 15.74
C GLN A 63 9.21 29.66 15.34
N ASN A 64 8.06 29.47 16.02
CA ASN A 64 7.14 28.39 15.71
C ASN A 64 6.52 28.54 14.32
N LEU A 65 6.15 29.77 13.92
CA LEU A 65 5.65 30.05 12.58
C LEU A 65 6.70 29.76 11.50
N ARG A 66 7.97 30.05 11.76
CA ARG A 66 9.08 29.73 10.84
C ARG A 66 9.26 28.21 10.69
N ILE A 67 9.28 27.47 11.80
CA ILE A 67 9.40 26.00 11.77
C ILE A 67 8.22 25.39 11.03
N MET A 68 7.00 25.82 11.32
CA MET A 68 5.80 25.31 10.65
C MET A 68 5.75 25.71 9.18
N GLY A 69 6.21 26.90 8.81
CA GLY A 69 6.38 27.31 7.42
C GLY A 69 7.40 26.44 6.66
N GLN A 70 8.51 26.08 7.29
CA GLN A 70 9.50 25.16 6.72
C GLN A 70 8.94 23.75 6.53
N ILE A 71 8.22 23.23 7.53
CA ILE A 71 7.55 21.93 7.46
C ILE A 71 6.52 21.94 6.34
N MET A 72 5.70 22.99 6.23
CA MET A 72 4.71 23.18 5.17
C MET A 72 5.36 23.15 3.79
N ALA A 73 6.46 23.89 3.59
CA ALA A 73 7.17 23.94 2.31
C ALA A 73 7.81 22.60 1.94
N ALA A 74 8.48 21.95 2.88
CA ALA A 74 9.08 20.64 2.67
C ALA A 74 8.01 19.58 2.37
N ALA A 75 6.92 19.56 3.16
CA ALA A 75 5.82 18.63 3.01
C ALA A 75 5.05 18.85 1.71
N GLY A 76 4.73 20.09 1.35
CA GLY A 76 4.05 20.42 0.08
C GLY A 76 4.89 20.01 -1.13
N THR A 77 6.19 20.28 -1.10
CA THR A 77 7.11 19.91 -2.18
C THR A 77 7.25 18.39 -2.31
N LEU A 78 7.63 17.71 -1.22
CA LEU A 78 7.81 16.25 -1.21
C LEU A 78 6.50 15.51 -1.50
N GLY A 79 5.38 16.00 -0.98
CA GLY A 79 4.06 15.43 -1.23
C GLY A 79 3.66 15.54 -2.68
N THR A 80 3.93 16.67 -3.33
CA THR A 80 3.65 16.83 -4.77
C THR A 80 4.52 15.92 -5.61
N ILE A 81 5.82 15.77 -5.28
CA ILE A 81 6.71 14.80 -5.96
C ILE A 81 6.17 13.37 -5.80
N CYS A 82 5.84 12.97 -4.57
CA CYS A 82 5.31 11.64 -4.31
C CYS A 82 3.98 11.40 -5.02
N LEU A 83 3.10 12.41 -5.06
CA LEU A 83 1.83 12.35 -5.78
C LEU A 83 2.07 12.10 -7.28
N VAL A 84 2.95 12.88 -7.90
CA VAL A 84 3.29 12.73 -9.33
C VAL A 84 3.88 11.34 -9.64
N ILE A 85 4.67 10.76 -8.74
CA ILE A 85 5.22 9.40 -8.91
C ILE A 85 4.11 8.35 -8.80
N VAL A 86 3.20 8.49 -7.83
CA VAL A 86 2.12 7.52 -7.59
C VAL A 86 1.06 7.58 -8.68
N THR A 87 0.69 8.78 -9.12
CA THR A 87 -0.35 9.02 -10.13
C THR A 87 0.26 9.28 -11.49
N TYR A 88 1.32 8.55 -11.85
CA TYR A 88 1.95 8.71 -13.16
C TYR A 88 0.95 8.46 -14.30
N GLU A 89 -0.05 7.60 -14.14
CA GLU A 89 -1.04 7.37 -15.21
C GLU A 89 -2.19 8.39 -15.23
N GLU A 90 -2.38 9.16 -14.14
CA GLU A 90 -3.54 10.02 -13.92
C GLU A 90 -3.14 11.50 -13.80
N VAL A 91 -3.19 12.23 -14.91
CA VAL A 91 -2.81 13.65 -14.97
C VAL A 91 -3.74 14.54 -14.13
N ALA A 92 -5.03 14.18 -14.04
CA ALA A 92 -6.04 14.97 -13.34
C ALA A 92 -5.68 15.23 -11.87
N VAL A 93 -5.11 14.22 -11.18
CA VAL A 93 -4.74 14.33 -9.77
C VAL A 93 -3.58 15.31 -9.56
N ALA A 94 -2.59 15.32 -10.47
CA ALA A 94 -1.49 16.28 -10.43
C ALA A 94 -2.00 17.73 -10.63
N VAL A 95 -2.97 17.94 -11.54
CA VAL A 95 -3.57 19.26 -11.77
C VAL A 95 -4.28 19.79 -10.52
N VAL A 96 -4.98 18.93 -9.77
CA VAL A 96 -5.60 19.32 -8.49
C VAL A 96 -4.55 19.81 -7.49
N ALA A 97 -3.40 19.13 -7.38
CA ALA A 97 -2.31 19.62 -6.54
C ALA A 97 -1.76 20.97 -7.02
N GLY A 98 -1.73 21.22 -8.32
CA GLY A 98 -1.38 22.52 -8.90
C GLY A 98 -2.34 23.63 -8.45
N PHE A 99 -3.65 23.37 -8.43
CA PHE A 99 -4.64 24.32 -7.91
C PHE A 99 -4.48 24.58 -6.41
N VAL A 100 -4.16 23.55 -5.62
CA VAL A 100 -3.82 23.73 -4.20
C VAL A 100 -2.60 24.64 -4.08
N GLY A 101 -1.56 24.42 -4.88
CA GLY A 101 -0.37 25.26 -4.94
C GLY A 101 -0.69 26.72 -5.27
N LEU A 102 -1.55 26.97 -6.26
CA LEU A 102 -2.05 28.33 -6.57
C LEU A 102 -2.79 28.96 -5.39
N GLY A 103 -3.57 28.17 -4.65
CA GLY A 103 -4.22 28.59 -3.40
C GLY A 103 -3.21 29.05 -2.35
N TYR A 104 -2.05 28.41 -2.24
CA TYR A 104 -0.97 28.87 -1.34
C TYR A 104 -0.29 30.16 -1.83
N VAL A 105 -0.05 30.31 -3.13
CA VAL A 105 0.58 31.52 -3.69
C VAL A 105 -0.33 32.74 -3.56
N LEU A 106 -1.62 32.59 -3.85
CA LEU A 106 -2.55 33.72 -3.96
C LEU A 106 -3.43 33.89 -2.72
N GLY A 107 -3.89 32.78 -2.14
CA GLY A 107 -4.84 32.78 -1.03
C GLY A 107 -4.19 33.15 0.30
N PHE A 108 -3.05 32.56 0.65
CA PHE A 108 -2.41 32.83 1.95
C PHE A 108 -2.01 34.29 2.16
N PRO A 109 -1.37 34.98 1.19
CA PRO A 109 -1.06 36.40 1.37
C PRO A 109 -2.32 37.26 1.57
N LEU A 110 -3.40 36.96 0.84
CA LEU A 110 -4.68 37.64 0.99
C LEU A 110 -5.29 37.42 2.38
N LEU A 111 -5.28 36.17 2.86
CA LEU A 111 -5.78 35.81 4.18
C LEU A 111 -4.98 36.50 5.30
N VAL A 112 -3.65 36.48 5.21
CA VAL A 112 -2.76 37.11 6.20
C VAL A 112 -2.93 38.63 6.18
N ALA A 113 -2.98 39.26 5.00
CA ALA A 113 -3.17 40.70 4.88
C ALA A 113 -4.48 41.18 5.52
N SER A 114 -5.53 40.35 5.53
CA SER A 114 -6.82 40.70 6.13
C SER A 114 -6.81 40.72 7.67
N GLN A 115 -5.83 40.06 8.31
CA GLN A 115 -5.82 39.87 9.78
C GLN A 115 -4.67 40.60 10.49
N VAL A 116 -3.71 41.16 9.74
CA VAL A 116 -2.48 41.73 10.31
C VAL A 116 -2.61 43.24 10.48
N GLY A 117 -2.51 43.71 11.73
CA GLY A 117 -2.30 45.13 12.07
C GLY A 117 -0.82 45.54 12.04
N GLN A 118 -0.51 46.80 12.33
CA GLN A 118 0.86 47.36 12.26
C GLN A 118 1.90 46.58 13.09
N GLY A 119 1.51 45.97 14.21
CA GLY A 119 2.41 45.18 15.07
C GLY A 119 2.76 43.77 14.56
N GLY A 120 2.04 43.23 13.58
CA GLY A 120 2.18 41.83 13.13
C GLY A 120 3.04 41.62 11.88
N GLN A 121 3.71 42.66 11.37
CA GLN A 121 4.36 42.64 10.06
C GLN A 121 5.44 41.55 9.91
N GLY A 122 6.21 41.26 10.95
CA GLY A 122 7.27 40.24 10.90
C GLY A 122 6.75 38.79 10.81
N ALA A 123 5.66 38.50 11.53
CA ALA A 123 5.00 37.20 11.45
C ALA A 123 4.28 37.01 10.10
N ALA A 124 3.64 38.08 9.62
CA ALA A 124 2.95 38.10 8.34
C ALA A 124 3.88 37.84 7.14
N SER A 125 5.05 38.49 7.13
CA SER A 125 6.05 38.30 6.06
C SER A 125 6.61 36.88 6.08
N THR A 126 6.84 36.31 7.27
CA THR A 126 7.31 34.92 7.42
C THR A 126 6.30 33.92 6.87
N ILE A 127 5.02 34.05 7.23
CA ILE A 127 3.95 33.17 6.72
C ILE A 127 3.84 33.29 5.20
N THR A 128 3.81 34.53 4.70
CA THR A 128 3.66 34.83 3.26
C THR A 128 4.82 34.25 2.44
N TYR A 129 6.05 34.37 2.94
CA TYR A 129 7.24 33.82 2.30
C TYR A 129 7.18 32.28 2.17
N TRP A 130 6.92 31.57 3.28
CA TRP A 130 6.88 30.11 3.26
C TRP A 130 5.67 29.55 2.50
N ALA A 131 4.51 30.20 2.59
CA ALA A 131 3.34 29.85 1.79
C ALA A 131 3.61 30.03 0.29
N GLY A 132 4.23 31.16 -0.09
CA GLY A 132 4.66 31.43 -1.46
C GLY A 132 5.64 30.38 -1.99
N MET A 133 6.68 30.05 -1.22
CA MET A 133 7.65 28.99 -1.58
C MET A 133 6.97 27.63 -1.75
N THR A 134 6.05 27.27 -0.86
CA THR A 134 5.28 26.02 -0.94
C THR A 134 4.47 25.99 -2.23
N GLY A 135 3.66 27.03 -2.48
CA GLY A 135 2.79 27.10 -3.64
C GLY A 135 3.55 27.13 -4.97
N GLN A 136 4.63 27.91 -5.05
CA GLN A 136 5.48 27.98 -6.25
C GLN A 136 6.13 26.63 -6.57
N ALA A 137 6.64 25.92 -5.56
CA ALA A 137 7.22 24.59 -5.75
C ALA A 137 6.17 23.59 -6.27
N MET A 138 4.98 23.56 -5.67
CA MET A 138 3.88 22.69 -6.11
C MET A 138 3.48 22.97 -7.56
N VAL A 139 3.28 24.24 -7.93
CA VAL A 139 2.90 24.64 -9.29
C VAL A 139 4.02 24.31 -10.29
N ALA A 140 5.28 24.53 -9.93
CA ALA A 140 6.41 24.21 -10.80
C ALA A 140 6.51 22.70 -11.10
N ILE A 141 6.39 21.86 -10.08
CA ILE A 141 6.45 20.39 -10.24
C ILE A 141 5.30 19.90 -11.13
N VAL A 142 4.08 20.36 -10.87
CA VAL A 142 2.90 19.99 -11.67
C VAL A 142 3.01 20.52 -13.09
N GLY A 143 3.50 21.75 -13.27
CA GLY A 143 3.73 22.35 -14.60
C GLY A 143 4.71 21.52 -15.43
N VAL A 144 5.83 21.10 -14.85
CA VAL A 144 6.78 20.20 -15.52
C VAL A 144 6.12 18.87 -15.89
N ARG A 145 5.32 18.29 -14.97
CA ARG A 145 4.63 17.01 -15.24
C ARG A 145 3.64 17.12 -16.40
N VAL A 146 2.82 18.18 -16.43
CA VAL A 146 1.85 18.43 -17.51
C VAL A 146 2.57 18.64 -18.85
N LEU A 147 3.70 19.35 -18.87
CA LEU A 147 4.50 19.51 -20.08
C LEU A 147 5.03 18.17 -20.62
N VAL A 148 5.50 17.28 -19.74
CA VAL A 148 5.95 15.93 -20.12
C VAL A 148 4.81 15.12 -20.75
N GLU A 149 3.61 15.16 -20.17
CA GLU A 149 2.43 14.47 -20.71
C GLU A 149 2.01 15.00 -22.08
N ILE A 150 2.02 16.32 -22.25
CA ILE A 150 1.72 16.92 -23.56
C ILE A 150 2.70 16.41 -24.61
N VAL A 151 4.00 16.35 -24.30
CA VAL A 151 5.02 15.82 -25.20
C VAL A 151 4.83 14.34 -25.49
N GLN A 152 4.51 13.52 -24.48
CA GLN A 152 4.24 12.08 -24.64
C GLN A 152 2.99 11.83 -25.49
N TYR A 153 1.91 12.58 -25.23
CA TYR A 153 0.68 12.52 -25.99
C TYR A 153 0.90 12.78 -27.48
N PHE A 154 1.70 13.81 -27.83
CA PHE A 154 2.04 14.08 -29.23
C PHE A 154 2.88 12.97 -29.87
N ARG A 155 3.72 12.26 -29.11
CA ARG A 155 4.53 11.15 -29.62
C ARG A 155 3.72 9.86 -29.80
N GLU A 156 2.75 9.59 -28.92
CA GLU A 156 2.00 8.33 -28.89
C GLU A 156 0.66 8.37 -29.64
N ALA A 157 0.17 9.56 -30.00
CA ALA A 157 -1.03 9.77 -30.79
C ALA A 157 -1.18 8.86 -32.05
N PRO A 158 -0.14 8.63 -32.89
CA PRO A 158 -0.29 7.78 -34.07
C PRO A 158 -0.46 6.29 -33.73
N LEU A 159 0.21 5.80 -32.68
CA LEU A 159 0.17 4.39 -32.26
C LEU A 159 -1.16 4.03 -31.58
N ARG A 160 -1.75 4.97 -30.83
CA ARG A 160 -3.00 4.76 -30.10
C ARG A 160 -4.20 4.62 -31.05
N ARG A 161 -4.19 5.34 -32.18
CA ARG A 161 -5.21 5.22 -33.24
C ARG A 161 -5.22 3.84 -33.90
N ALA A 162 -4.07 3.19 -34.02
CA ALA A 162 -3.98 1.83 -34.58
C ALA A 162 -4.52 0.76 -33.62
N ARG A 163 -4.26 0.85 -32.31
CA ARG A 163 -4.72 -0.14 -31.33
C ARG A 163 -6.22 -0.11 -31.07
N LEU A 164 -6.84 1.07 -31.10
CA LEU A 164 -8.29 1.19 -30.88
C LEU A 164 -9.11 0.50 -31.98
N ALA A 165 -8.58 0.40 -33.20
CA ALA A 165 -9.20 -0.36 -34.30
C ALA A 165 -9.15 -1.89 -34.12
N GLU A 166 -8.24 -2.40 -33.28
CA GLU A 166 -8.03 -3.83 -33.06
C GLU A 166 -8.86 -4.37 -31.88
N VAL A 167 -9.08 -3.55 -30.85
CA VAL A 167 -9.80 -3.93 -29.63
C VAL A 167 -11.32 -4.03 -29.85
N GLU A 168 -11.89 -3.34 -30.83
CA GLU A 168 -13.31 -3.48 -31.20
C GLU A 168 -13.67 -4.89 -31.76
N GLY A 169 -12.68 -5.76 -32.01
CA GLY A 169 -12.88 -7.10 -32.57
C GLY A 169 -13.02 -8.26 -31.57
N LEU A 170 -12.76 -8.09 -30.27
CA LEU A 170 -12.55 -9.23 -29.36
C LEU A 170 -13.09 -9.03 -27.93
N GLU A 171 -14.33 -9.43 -27.64
CA GLU A 171 -14.77 -9.83 -26.27
C GLU A 171 -15.86 -10.92 -26.37
N LYS A 172 -15.88 -12.00 -25.57
CA LYS A 172 -16.14 -12.05 -24.11
C LYS A 172 -15.66 -13.37 -23.46
N PRO A 173 -15.24 -13.37 -22.16
CA PRO A 173 -15.02 -14.60 -21.39
C PRO A 173 -16.26 -15.05 -20.58
N LYS A 174 -16.45 -16.37 -20.45
CA LYS A 174 -17.61 -17.00 -19.78
C LYS A 174 -17.26 -17.41 -18.35
N LYS A 175 -18.12 -17.05 -17.39
CA LYS A 175 -17.98 -17.39 -15.96
C LYS A 175 -18.28 -18.87 -15.69
N VAL A 176 -17.47 -19.53 -14.85
CA VAL A 176 -17.77 -20.84 -14.25
C VAL A 176 -17.91 -20.72 -12.72
N SER A 177 -18.96 -21.38 -12.23
CA SER A 177 -19.57 -21.47 -10.89
C SER A 177 -19.40 -22.93 -10.40
N THR A 178 -19.55 -23.40 -9.16
CA THR A 178 -19.65 -22.91 -7.76
C THR A 178 -19.63 -24.18 -6.89
N ARG A 179 -18.81 -24.23 -5.82
CA ARG A 179 -19.09 -24.89 -4.52
C ARG A 179 -17.85 -24.77 -3.61
N PRO A 180 -18.00 -24.30 -2.36
CA PRO A 180 -16.85 -24.18 -1.45
C PRO A 180 -16.44 -25.57 -0.91
N PRO A 181 -15.16 -25.96 -1.02
CA PRO A 181 -14.66 -27.21 -0.45
C PRO A 181 -14.68 -27.18 1.09
N HIS A 182 -14.88 -28.33 1.72
CA HIS A 182 -14.80 -28.50 3.18
C HIS A 182 -13.41 -28.12 3.73
N ARG A 183 -13.34 -27.62 4.97
CA ARG A 183 -12.08 -27.20 5.62
C ARG A 183 -11.12 -28.39 5.74
N LEU A 184 -9.89 -28.25 5.23
CA LEU A 184 -8.83 -29.27 5.19
C LEU A 184 -9.19 -30.52 4.35
N SER A 185 -9.92 -30.33 3.26
CA SER A 185 -10.25 -31.40 2.32
C SER A 185 -9.00 -32.02 1.69
N ARG A 186 -9.07 -33.31 1.37
CA ARG A 186 -8.00 -34.00 0.64
C ARG A 186 -7.84 -33.40 -0.76
N CYS A 187 -6.67 -33.56 -1.38
CA CYS A 187 -6.38 -32.94 -2.68
C CYS A 187 -7.39 -33.31 -3.78
N TRP A 188 -7.99 -34.50 -3.70
CA TRP A 188 -9.00 -35.01 -4.65
C TRP A 188 -10.45 -34.60 -4.34
N GLU A 189 -10.71 -33.95 -3.21
CA GLU A 189 -12.03 -33.42 -2.82
C GLU A 189 -12.21 -31.96 -3.25
N MET A 190 -11.15 -31.35 -3.80
CA MET A 190 -11.13 -29.97 -4.26
C MET A 190 -11.78 -29.84 -5.65
N PRO A 191 -12.41 -28.69 -5.97
CA PRO A 191 -13.08 -28.46 -7.26
C PRO A 191 -12.13 -28.50 -8.47
N TYR A 192 -10.81 -28.43 -8.22
CA TYR A 192 -9.77 -28.54 -9.24
C TYR A 192 -9.41 -29.98 -9.61
N CYS A 193 -9.89 -30.99 -8.87
CA CYS A 193 -9.64 -32.40 -9.15
C CYS A 193 -10.86 -33.04 -9.81
N HIS A 194 -10.78 -33.22 -11.14
CA HIS A 194 -11.83 -33.86 -11.92
C HIS A 194 -11.78 -35.39 -11.75
N ASP A 195 -12.92 -36.07 -11.85
CA ASP A 195 -13.02 -37.53 -11.68
C ASP A 195 -12.14 -38.32 -12.67
N ALA A 196 -12.02 -37.85 -13.91
CA ALA A 196 -11.10 -38.41 -14.91
C ALA A 196 -9.62 -38.40 -14.47
N ILE A 197 -9.23 -37.42 -13.65
CA ILE A 197 -7.88 -37.33 -13.08
C ILE A 197 -7.70 -38.35 -11.95
N LYS A 198 -8.75 -38.63 -11.16
CA LYS A 198 -8.70 -39.52 -9.99
C LYS A 198 -8.34 -40.96 -10.37
N GLU A 199 -8.82 -41.46 -11.51
CA GLU A 199 -8.53 -42.82 -11.98
C GLU A 199 -7.04 -43.07 -12.25
N MET A 200 -6.32 -42.03 -12.67
CA MET A 200 -4.91 -42.11 -13.05
C MET A 200 -3.96 -41.53 -12.00
N CYS A 201 -4.48 -40.74 -11.06
CA CYS A 201 -3.70 -40.06 -10.04
C CYS A 201 -3.03 -41.03 -9.04
N PRO A 202 -1.70 -41.09 -8.93
CA PRO A 202 -0.99 -41.91 -7.93
C PRO A 202 -1.26 -41.44 -6.50
N ALA A 203 -1.53 -40.14 -6.29
CA ALA A 203 -1.89 -39.59 -4.98
C ALA A 203 -3.25 -40.13 -4.49
N PHE A 204 -4.22 -40.25 -5.41
CA PHE A 204 -5.52 -40.84 -5.11
C PHE A 204 -5.40 -42.32 -4.78
N LYS A 205 -4.65 -43.09 -5.60
CA LYS A 205 -4.42 -44.53 -5.37
C LYS A 205 -3.69 -44.80 -4.05
N SER A 206 -2.68 -44.01 -3.73
CA SER A 206 -1.92 -44.13 -2.47
C SER A 206 -2.60 -43.51 -1.26
N ARG A 207 -3.76 -42.85 -1.43
CA ARG A 207 -4.49 -42.08 -0.40
C ARG A 207 -3.60 -41.09 0.37
N LYS A 208 -2.56 -40.57 -0.29
CA LYS A 208 -1.65 -39.54 0.25
C LYS A 208 -1.83 -38.25 -0.53
N ASN A 209 -1.69 -37.11 0.14
CA ASN A 209 -1.82 -35.82 -0.54
C ASN A 209 -0.69 -35.63 -1.57
N CYS A 210 -1.03 -35.08 -2.74
CA CYS A 210 -0.10 -34.92 -3.86
C CYS A 210 1.15 -34.10 -3.50
N TRP A 211 1.05 -33.10 -2.62
CA TRP A 211 2.20 -32.30 -2.17
C TRP A 211 3.15 -33.04 -1.23
N ARG A 212 2.70 -34.12 -0.59
CA ARG A 212 3.55 -34.93 0.32
C ARG A 212 4.40 -35.94 -0.46
N ILE A 213 3.84 -36.49 -1.54
CA ILE A 213 4.54 -37.43 -2.43
C ILE A 213 5.18 -36.75 -3.65
N ARG A 214 4.90 -35.44 -3.84
CA ARG A 214 5.34 -34.61 -4.98
C ARG A 214 4.96 -35.17 -6.36
N GLN A 215 3.88 -35.95 -6.43
CA GLN A 215 3.41 -36.65 -7.62
C GLN A 215 1.86 -36.69 -7.67
N GLY A 216 1.29 -36.78 -8.87
CA GLY A 216 -0.16 -36.98 -9.08
C GLY A 216 -1.04 -35.74 -8.98
N CYS A 217 -0.57 -34.57 -9.36
CA CYS A 217 -1.41 -33.36 -9.46
C CYS A 217 -1.28 -32.71 -10.84
N ASN A 218 -1.99 -31.61 -11.09
CA ASN A 218 -1.84 -30.78 -12.30
C ASN A 218 -0.41 -30.22 -12.52
N CYS A 219 0.54 -30.51 -11.63
CA CYS A 219 1.95 -30.15 -11.76
C CYS A 219 2.84 -31.35 -12.13
N ASP A 220 2.25 -32.53 -12.31
CA ASP A 220 2.93 -33.77 -12.72
C ASP A 220 2.83 -33.94 -14.25
N PRO A 221 3.95 -33.87 -14.99
CA PRO A 221 3.94 -33.92 -16.46
C PRO A 221 3.42 -35.27 -16.98
N TYR A 222 3.71 -36.37 -16.29
CA TYR A 222 3.27 -37.71 -16.69
C TYR A 222 1.73 -37.85 -16.66
N LEU A 223 1.10 -37.19 -15.68
CA LEU A 223 -0.36 -37.16 -15.57
C LEU A 223 -0.99 -36.33 -16.70
N ILE A 224 -0.38 -35.21 -17.08
CA ILE A 224 -0.87 -34.36 -18.18
C ILE A 224 -0.72 -35.09 -19.51
N GLU A 225 0.44 -35.71 -19.76
CA GLU A 225 0.70 -36.48 -20.98
C GLU A 225 -0.26 -37.68 -21.12
N SER A 226 -0.54 -38.39 -20.03
CA SER A 226 -1.50 -39.50 -20.04
C SER A 226 -2.95 -39.05 -20.25
N LEU A 227 -3.34 -37.88 -19.73
CA LEU A 227 -4.65 -37.26 -20.00
C LEU A 227 -4.79 -36.86 -21.47
N LEU A 228 -3.75 -36.24 -22.06
CA LEU A 228 -3.72 -35.87 -23.47
C LEU A 228 -3.79 -37.09 -24.40
N ARG A 229 -3.02 -38.15 -24.10
CA ARG A 229 -3.02 -39.40 -24.88
C ARG A 229 -4.38 -40.12 -24.87
N LYS A 230 -5.15 -40.00 -23.78
CA LYS A 230 -6.50 -40.56 -23.68
C LYS A 230 -7.60 -39.71 -24.36
N GLY A 231 -7.24 -38.58 -24.98
CA GLY A 231 -8.21 -37.73 -25.68
C GLY A 231 -9.17 -36.99 -24.75
N ILE A 232 -8.86 -36.91 -23.45
CA ILE A 232 -9.62 -36.10 -22.49
C ILE A 232 -9.20 -34.65 -22.75
N GLY A 233 -10.01 -33.94 -23.56
CA GLY A 233 -9.67 -32.62 -24.08
C GLY A 233 -9.50 -31.54 -23.02
N PRO A 234 -8.94 -30.37 -23.41
CA PRO A 234 -8.66 -29.24 -22.50
C PRO A 234 -9.91 -28.65 -21.83
N ASN A 235 -11.11 -29.00 -22.30
CA ASN A 235 -12.41 -28.58 -21.74
C ASN A 235 -12.70 -29.17 -20.34
N VAL A 236 -11.93 -30.18 -19.91
CA VAL A 236 -12.03 -30.81 -18.57
C VAL A 236 -11.15 -30.08 -17.54
N LEU A 237 -10.16 -29.33 -18.02
CA LEU A 237 -9.37 -28.41 -17.23
C LEU A 237 -10.11 -27.06 -17.20
N SER A 238 -10.20 -26.40 -16.04
CA SER A 238 -10.69 -25.02 -15.96
C SER A 238 -9.96 -24.14 -16.99
N GLU A 239 -10.63 -23.18 -17.63
CA GLU A 239 -10.07 -22.33 -18.70
C GLU A 239 -8.72 -21.69 -18.30
N LYS A 240 -8.60 -21.26 -17.03
CA LYS A 240 -7.33 -20.80 -16.45
C LYS A 240 -6.25 -21.89 -16.39
N SER A 241 -6.61 -23.13 -16.04
CA SER A 241 -5.68 -24.26 -16.09
C SER A 241 -5.38 -24.73 -17.52
N SER A 242 -6.30 -24.60 -18.48
CA SER A 242 -6.01 -24.92 -19.88
C SER A 242 -5.11 -23.86 -20.52
N GLU A 243 -5.27 -22.57 -20.22
CA GLU A 243 -4.33 -21.52 -20.65
C GLU A 243 -2.95 -21.69 -20.01
N TYR A 244 -2.90 -22.00 -18.70
CA TYR A 244 -1.64 -22.31 -18.01
C TYR A 244 -0.95 -23.58 -18.55
N VAL A 245 -1.71 -24.61 -18.92
CA VAL A 245 -1.18 -25.84 -19.52
C VAL A 245 -0.72 -25.57 -20.96
N ARG A 246 -1.44 -24.73 -21.72
CA ARG A 246 -1.11 -24.37 -23.10
C ARG A 246 0.11 -23.45 -23.18
N SER A 247 0.29 -22.53 -22.23
CA SER A 247 1.49 -21.68 -22.13
C SER A 247 2.75 -22.49 -21.79
N ASP A 248 2.62 -23.54 -20.97
CA ASP A 248 3.74 -24.44 -20.62
C ASP A 248 4.11 -25.37 -21.79
N LEU A 249 3.14 -25.79 -22.62
CA LEU A 249 3.37 -26.62 -23.80
C LEU A 249 3.92 -25.83 -25.00
N LEU A 250 3.58 -24.54 -25.13
CA LEU A 250 4.09 -23.65 -26.18
C LEU A 250 5.51 -23.13 -25.90
N GLY A 251 5.97 -23.20 -24.65
CA GLY A 251 7.36 -22.97 -24.29
C GLY A 251 8.24 -24.13 -24.76
N GLY A 252 8.57 -24.18 -26.05
CA GLY A 252 9.35 -25.24 -26.67
C GLY A 252 10.59 -25.63 -25.87
N ARG A 253 10.53 -26.77 -25.19
CA ARG A 253 11.65 -27.32 -24.42
C ARG A 253 11.54 -28.84 -24.33
N ASP A 254 12.68 -29.49 -24.48
CA ASP A 254 12.84 -30.93 -24.74
C ASP A 254 12.21 -31.86 -23.71
N ALA A 255 11.60 -32.95 -24.22
CA ALA A 255 11.11 -34.08 -23.46
C ALA A 255 12.29 -34.88 -22.89
N GLY A 256 12.28 -35.17 -21.59
CA GLY A 256 13.28 -36.06 -20.95
C GLY A 256 14.05 -35.48 -19.76
N THR A 257 13.88 -34.19 -19.42
CA THR A 257 14.39 -33.65 -18.15
C THR A 257 13.31 -33.77 -17.07
N GLU A 258 13.70 -34.21 -15.88
CA GLU A 258 12.89 -34.48 -14.68
C GLU A 258 12.05 -33.25 -14.26
N ARG A 259 10.92 -33.04 -14.94
CA ARG A 259 10.03 -31.88 -14.79
C ARG A 259 9.02 -32.09 -13.66
N THR A 260 9.43 -32.23 -12.41
CA THR A 260 8.46 -31.99 -11.31
C THR A 260 8.43 -30.49 -11.02
N ARG A 261 7.43 -29.78 -11.57
CA ARG A 261 7.16 -28.37 -11.21
C ARG A 261 7.01 -28.29 -9.68
N ASP A 262 7.61 -27.26 -9.06
CA ASP A 262 7.54 -27.12 -7.59
C ASP A 262 6.07 -27.06 -7.15
N CYS A 263 5.67 -28.02 -6.30
CA CYS A 263 4.31 -28.17 -5.78
C CYS A 263 3.80 -26.88 -5.13
N ARG A 264 4.70 -25.99 -4.71
CA ARG A 264 4.35 -24.66 -4.20
C ARG A 264 3.48 -23.87 -5.16
N ASN A 265 3.64 -23.99 -6.47
CA ASN A 265 2.87 -23.19 -7.45
C ASN A 265 1.56 -23.88 -7.90
N CYS A 266 1.23 -25.03 -7.34
CA CYS A 266 0.00 -25.76 -7.68
C CYS A 266 -1.25 -25.04 -7.13
N PRO A 267 -2.32 -24.84 -7.92
CA PRO A 267 -3.59 -24.30 -7.44
C PRO A 267 -4.17 -25.08 -6.26
N ILE A 268 -4.06 -26.41 -6.28
CA ILE A 268 -4.55 -27.29 -5.21
C ILE A 268 -3.78 -27.04 -3.90
N PHE A 269 -2.46 -26.85 -3.98
CA PHE A 269 -1.63 -26.56 -2.81
C PHE A 269 -1.94 -25.18 -2.22
N ASN A 270 -2.09 -24.17 -3.07
CA ASN A 270 -2.45 -22.81 -2.63
C ASN A 270 -3.82 -22.78 -1.93
N GLU A 271 -4.79 -23.52 -2.44
CA GLU A 271 -6.12 -23.61 -1.82
C GLU A 271 -6.08 -24.35 -0.48
N HIS A 272 -5.24 -25.38 -0.34
CA HIS A 272 -4.99 -26.01 0.96
C HIS A 272 -4.35 -25.05 1.97
N GLN A 273 -3.39 -24.22 1.53
CA GLN A 273 -2.79 -23.19 2.39
C GLN A 273 -3.82 -22.15 2.85
N ARG A 274 -4.78 -21.78 1.99
CA ARG A 274 -5.92 -20.92 2.38
C ARG A 274 -6.79 -21.58 3.45
N GLN A 275 -7.13 -22.86 3.29
CA GLN A 275 -7.91 -23.59 4.30
C GLN A 275 -7.16 -23.65 5.64
N LYS A 276 -5.84 -23.91 5.62
CA LYS A 276 -4.99 -23.91 6.81
C LYS A 276 -4.96 -22.55 7.50
N PHE A 277 -4.85 -21.46 6.72
CA PHE A 277 -4.96 -20.10 7.24
C PHE A 277 -6.32 -19.87 7.91
N HIS A 278 -7.43 -20.29 7.30
CA HIS A 278 -8.76 -20.15 7.90
C HIS A 278 -8.92 -20.89 9.24
N VAL A 279 -8.27 -22.05 9.40
CA VAL A 279 -8.29 -22.81 10.65
C VAL A 279 -7.39 -22.19 11.73
N LEU A 280 -6.22 -21.67 11.34
CA LEU A 280 -5.27 -21.04 12.27
C LEU A 280 -5.72 -19.64 12.71
N ASN A 281 -6.43 -18.91 11.86
CA ASN A 281 -6.87 -17.54 12.11
C ASN A 281 -7.53 -17.34 13.50
N PRO A 282 -8.57 -18.11 13.90
CA PRO A 282 -9.17 -17.94 15.24
C PRO A 282 -8.21 -18.20 16.40
N LEU A 283 -7.27 -19.14 16.25
CA LEU A 283 -6.25 -19.42 17.29
C LEU A 283 -5.29 -18.24 17.44
N ILE A 284 -4.92 -17.60 16.34
CA ILE A 284 -4.05 -16.42 16.34
C ILE A 284 -4.76 -15.22 16.96
N ILE A 285 -6.06 -15.03 16.67
CA ILE A 285 -6.86 -13.98 17.30
C ILE A 285 -6.89 -14.20 18.82
N ALA A 286 -7.20 -15.40 19.29
CA ALA A 286 -7.21 -15.73 20.71
C ALA A 286 -5.82 -15.52 21.37
N GLY A 287 -4.76 -16.01 20.73
CA GLY A 287 -3.39 -15.82 21.20
C GLY A 287 -2.98 -14.35 21.28
N THR A 288 -3.41 -13.53 20.32
CA THR A 288 -3.15 -12.08 20.33
C THR A 288 -3.85 -11.38 21.48
N ILE A 289 -5.08 -11.77 21.82
CA ILE A 289 -5.81 -11.21 22.97
C ILE A 289 -5.07 -11.54 24.27
N ILE A 290 -4.64 -12.79 24.46
CA ILE A 290 -3.86 -13.20 25.64
C ILE A 290 -2.56 -12.40 25.73
N LEU A 291 -1.85 -12.27 24.61
CA LEU A 291 -0.62 -11.49 24.53
C LEU A 291 -0.84 -10.03 24.91
N LEU A 292 -1.92 -9.40 24.43
CA LEU A 292 -2.28 -8.02 24.77
C LEU A 292 -2.55 -7.86 26.27
N VAL A 293 -3.26 -8.80 26.88
CA VAL A 293 -3.54 -8.79 28.33
C VAL A 293 -2.24 -8.87 29.13
N LEU A 294 -1.31 -9.75 28.73
CA LEU A 294 0.00 -9.85 29.37
C LEU A 294 0.87 -8.61 29.15
N ALA A 295 0.73 -7.94 28.00
CA ALA A 295 1.44 -6.71 27.66
C ALA A 295 0.86 -5.44 28.31
N TYR A 296 -0.23 -5.54 29.06
CA TYR A 296 -0.91 -4.42 29.72
C TYR A 296 0.01 -3.45 30.49
N PRO A 297 0.90 -3.92 31.42
CA PRO A 297 1.71 -3.00 32.21
C PRO A 297 2.72 -2.22 31.35
N VAL A 298 3.30 -2.89 30.35
CA VAL A 298 4.23 -2.26 29.40
C VAL A 298 3.49 -1.21 28.57
N MET A 299 2.30 -1.55 28.08
CA MET A 299 1.45 -0.63 27.32
C MET A 299 1.07 0.62 28.13
N ARG A 300 0.77 0.46 29.43
CA ARG A 300 0.49 1.59 30.32
C ARG A 300 1.72 2.49 30.50
N GLY A 301 2.91 1.91 30.66
CA GLY A 301 4.16 2.68 30.73
C GLY A 301 4.42 3.50 29.45
N LEU A 302 4.27 2.87 28.29
CA LEU A 302 4.43 3.55 26.99
C LEU A 302 3.39 4.65 26.77
N TYR A 303 2.14 4.43 27.22
CA TYR A 303 1.07 5.43 27.12
C TYR A 303 1.37 6.69 27.92
N VAL A 304 1.83 6.56 29.17
CA VAL A 304 2.21 7.71 30.00
C VAL A 304 3.39 8.47 29.38
N GLN A 305 4.39 7.75 28.86
CA GLN A 305 5.49 8.37 28.13
C GLN A 305 5.00 9.13 26.89
N PHE A 306 4.09 8.55 26.13
CA PHE A 306 3.50 9.18 24.95
C PHE A 306 2.74 10.46 25.31
N ILE A 307 1.90 10.43 26.35
CA ILE A 307 1.21 11.63 26.85
C ILE A 307 2.22 12.71 27.26
N ASN A 308 3.27 12.34 28.00
CA ASN A 308 4.27 13.30 28.45
C ASN A 308 5.02 13.94 27.28
N ILE A 309 5.34 13.17 26.23
CA ILE A 309 5.93 13.70 24.99
C ILE A 309 4.94 14.66 24.32
N LEU A 310 3.68 14.29 24.19
CA LEU A 310 2.65 15.11 23.56
C LEU A 310 2.38 16.40 24.35
N ALA A 311 2.39 16.33 25.68
CA ALA A 311 2.30 17.45 26.60
C ALA A 311 3.50 18.40 26.47
N ASN A 312 4.70 17.87 26.33
CA ASN A 312 5.91 18.68 26.10
C ASN A 312 5.88 19.36 24.73
N LEU A 313 5.43 18.65 23.69
CA LEU A 313 5.24 19.23 22.36
C LEU A 313 4.15 20.32 22.40
N ALA A 314 3.03 20.06 23.07
CA ALA A 314 1.96 21.04 23.24
C ALA A 314 2.47 22.30 23.94
N ARG A 315 3.32 22.18 24.97
CA ARG A 315 3.96 23.34 25.62
C ARG A 315 4.81 24.17 24.66
N GLN A 316 5.57 23.51 23.80
CA GLN A 316 6.45 24.19 22.85
C GLN A 316 5.64 24.89 21.74
N PHE A 317 4.58 24.26 21.26
CA PHE A 317 3.77 24.76 20.15
C PHE A 317 2.56 25.59 20.56
N ALA A 318 2.20 25.63 21.84
CA ALA A 318 1.15 26.50 22.32
C ALA A 318 1.48 27.97 22.02
N LEU A 319 0.52 28.71 21.47
CA LEU A 319 0.66 30.15 21.23
C LEU A 319 0.28 30.98 22.47
N GLY A 320 -0.44 30.38 23.43
CA GLY A 320 -0.83 31.03 24.69
C GLY A 320 0.17 30.85 25.84
N THR A 321 0.04 31.68 26.88
CA THR A 321 0.86 31.65 28.11
C THR A 321 0.36 30.62 29.13
N ASN A 322 -0.95 30.36 29.15
CA ASN A 322 -1.56 29.41 30.08
C ASN A 322 -2.14 28.22 29.31
N VAL A 323 -1.31 27.23 28.99
CA VAL A 323 -1.83 25.90 28.67
C VAL A 323 -1.77 25.09 29.94
N ALA A 324 -2.94 24.80 30.52
CA ALA A 324 -3.07 23.90 31.65
C ALA A 324 -2.83 22.46 31.18
N VAL A 325 -1.55 22.16 30.92
CA VAL A 325 -1.09 20.87 30.42
C VAL A 325 -1.37 19.77 31.44
N ASP A 326 -1.31 20.11 32.72
CA ASP A 326 -1.64 19.20 33.81
C ASP A 326 -3.12 18.80 33.77
N ASP A 327 -4.03 19.74 33.48
CA ASP A 327 -5.45 19.44 33.27
C ASP A 327 -5.67 18.55 32.04
N TRP A 328 -4.87 18.72 30.99
CA TRP A 328 -4.92 17.86 29.80
C TRP A 328 -4.47 16.45 30.12
N ILE A 329 -3.34 16.30 30.79
CA ILE A 329 -2.81 15.01 31.23
C ILE A 329 -3.86 14.30 32.09
N GLN A 330 -4.47 15.00 33.04
CA GLN A 330 -5.51 14.44 33.91
C GLN A 330 -6.75 13.98 33.13
N ARG A 331 -7.17 14.72 32.09
CA ARG A 331 -8.29 14.32 31.23
C ARG A 331 -7.95 13.12 30.34
N PHE A 332 -6.74 13.07 29.80
CA PHE A 332 -6.28 11.95 28.99
C PHE A 332 -6.03 10.69 29.82
N ASP A 333 -5.61 10.81 31.07
CA ASP A 333 -5.44 9.67 32.00
C ASP A 333 -6.76 9.11 32.57
N SER A 334 -7.90 9.46 31.97
CA SER A 334 -9.18 8.88 32.37
C SER A 334 -9.26 7.39 31.95
N PRO A 335 -9.88 6.51 32.77
CA PRO A 335 -10.00 5.08 32.45
C PRO A 335 -10.67 4.81 31.10
N ALA A 336 -11.61 5.67 30.69
CA ALA A 336 -12.33 5.56 29.43
C ALA A 336 -11.41 5.81 28.22
N VAL A 337 -10.61 6.89 28.26
CA VAL A 337 -9.66 7.23 27.18
C VAL A 337 -8.57 6.17 27.08
N TRP A 338 -8.06 5.72 28.23
CA TRP A 338 -7.06 4.66 28.28
C TRP A 338 -7.60 3.34 27.69
N ALA A 339 -8.83 2.94 28.03
CA ALA A 339 -9.47 1.74 27.47
C ALA A 339 -9.64 1.86 25.95
N PHE A 340 -10.05 3.04 25.45
CA PHE A 340 -10.18 3.30 24.02
C PHE A 340 -8.83 3.20 23.29
N PHE A 341 -7.79 3.83 23.84
CA PHE A 341 -6.42 3.73 23.31
C PHE A 341 -5.95 2.28 23.25
N TYR A 342 -6.17 1.52 24.33
CA TYR A 342 -5.78 0.12 24.43
C TYR A 342 -6.48 -0.74 23.36
N VAL A 343 -7.78 -0.54 23.13
CA VAL A 343 -8.52 -1.23 22.06
C VAL A 343 -7.96 -0.89 20.68
N ILE A 344 -7.70 0.39 20.39
CA ILE A 344 -7.14 0.81 19.09
C ILE A 344 -5.79 0.15 18.85
N VAL A 345 -4.86 0.24 19.82
CA VAL A 345 -3.55 -0.37 19.66
C VAL A 345 -3.67 -1.89 19.55
N GLY A 346 -4.59 -2.51 20.30
CA GLY A 346 -4.89 -3.93 20.20
C GLY A 346 -5.35 -4.34 18.80
N LEU A 347 -6.25 -3.57 18.18
CA LEU A 347 -6.70 -3.81 16.81
C LEU A 347 -5.57 -3.63 15.78
N ILE A 348 -4.70 -2.63 15.98
CA ILE A 348 -3.53 -2.41 15.12
C ILE A 348 -2.58 -3.61 15.21
N VAL A 349 -2.21 -4.03 16.43
CA VAL A 349 -1.34 -5.19 16.67
C VAL A 349 -1.94 -6.46 16.06
N LEU A 350 -3.23 -6.69 16.25
CA LEU A 350 -3.95 -7.81 15.66
C LEU A 350 -3.87 -7.79 14.13
N SER A 351 -4.11 -6.64 13.50
CA SER A 351 -4.00 -6.47 12.04
C SER A 351 -2.60 -6.84 11.52
N TYR A 352 -1.54 -6.38 12.20
CA TYR A 352 -0.16 -6.71 11.82
C TYR A 352 0.18 -8.19 12.01
N ILE A 353 -0.25 -8.81 13.11
CA ILE A 353 -0.03 -10.24 13.36
C ILE A 353 -0.75 -11.09 12.30
N LEU A 354 -2.00 -10.76 11.98
CA LEU A 354 -2.76 -11.45 10.94
C LEU A 354 -2.07 -11.36 9.57
N LYS A 355 -1.60 -10.16 9.20
CA LYS A 355 -0.86 -9.95 7.96
C LYS A 355 0.48 -10.71 7.94
N LEU A 356 1.18 -10.76 9.07
CA LEU A 356 2.42 -11.52 9.19
C LEU A 356 2.19 -13.02 9.00
N VAL A 357 1.13 -13.56 9.61
CA VAL A 357 0.74 -14.96 9.44
C VAL A 357 0.33 -15.24 8.00
N GLU A 358 -0.50 -14.38 7.42
CA GLU A 358 -0.92 -14.49 6.02
C GLU A 358 0.32 -14.58 5.10
N TRP A 359 1.29 -13.68 5.31
CA TRP A 359 2.56 -13.70 4.58
C TRP A 359 3.35 -15.01 4.82
N ALA A 360 3.46 -15.46 6.06
CA ALA A 360 4.19 -16.68 6.40
C ALA A 360 3.58 -17.95 5.76
N ILE A 361 2.25 -18.04 5.73
CA ILE A 361 1.50 -19.20 5.22
C ILE A 361 1.35 -19.13 3.69
N LEU A 362 0.81 -18.03 3.16
CA LEU A 362 0.45 -17.94 1.74
C LEU A 362 1.63 -17.61 0.83
N VAL A 363 2.52 -16.71 1.26
CA VAL A 363 3.65 -16.25 0.43
C VAL A 363 4.86 -17.16 0.63
N ARG A 364 5.29 -17.32 1.89
CA ARG A 364 6.50 -18.06 2.23
C ARG A 364 6.33 -19.57 2.28
N LYS A 365 5.10 -20.08 2.51
CA LYS A 365 4.77 -21.52 2.53
C LYS A 365 5.67 -22.31 3.49
N ILE A 366 6.01 -21.71 4.65
CA ILE A 366 6.94 -22.26 5.66
C ILE A 366 6.27 -23.34 6.52
N LEU A 367 4.94 -23.34 6.58
CA LEU A 367 4.13 -24.27 7.37
C LEU A 367 3.41 -25.27 6.48
#